data_AF-A0A9Q1MQV2-F1
#
_entry.id   AF-A0A9Q1MQV2-F1
#
_cell.length_a   1.000
_cell.length_b   1.000
_cell.length_c   1.000
_cell.angle_alpha   90.00
_cell.angle_beta   90.00
_cell.angle_gamma   90.00
#
_symmetry.space_group_name_H-M   'P 1'
#
loop_
_entity.id
_entity.type
_entity.pdbx_description
1 polymer ?
#
loop_
_entity_poly.entity_id
_entity_poly.type
_entity_poly.pdbx_seq_one_letter_code
_entity_poly.pdbx_strand_id
1 'polypeptide(L)'
;MLEKQQALELKKAGLTAYNHNLDTSREYCPNIITTRTYDERLETLKHVREAGINVCSGICLKNKTCHSPSFLQYCHRNKYPSFSSPQNTMAEGSPKSLYDFTVKDILGSEVPLSNYRGKVLLIVNVASKCGLTDSNYKELNVLYEKYKDQGFEILAFPCNQFLWQEPGTNEEILQTVCTRFKAEFPVFEKVDVNGDKAAPLYKFLKSEKGGFLGNVIKHHRFSLRKTYKICWDPLEHRGLLKIEDSIRQV
;
A
#
# COMPACT_ATOMS: atom_id res chain seq x y z
N MET A 1 2.42 11.07 -38.95
CA MET A 1 3.28 11.03 -37.73
C MET A 1 3.53 12.43 -37.23
N LEU A 2 4.01 12.60 -36.00
CA LEU A 2 4.22 13.93 -35.44
C LEU A 2 5.58 14.48 -35.90
N GLU A 3 5.57 15.62 -36.58
CA GLU A 3 6.78 16.28 -37.04
C GLU A 3 7.44 17.06 -35.91
N LYS A 4 8.74 17.35 -36.07
CA LYS A 4 9.54 18.07 -35.07
C LYS A 4 8.94 19.43 -34.69
N GLN A 5 8.46 20.19 -35.67
CA GLN A 5 7.85 21.50 -35.44
C GLN A 5 6.55 21.38 -34.64
N GLN A 6 5.73 20.39 -34.95
CA GLN A 6 4.49 20.11 -34.23
C GLN A 6 4.75 19.73 -32.76
N ALA A 7 5.84 19.00 -32.47
CA ALA A 7 6.22 18.68 -31.09
C ALA A 7 6.56 19.94 -30.28
N LEU A 8 7.28 20.89 -30.89
CA LEU A 8 7.65 22.16 -30.25
C LEU A 8 6.41 23.03 -30.00
N GLU A 9 5.47 23.08 -30.95
CA GLU A 9 4.21 23.80 -30.80
C GLU A 9 3.35 23.22 -29.67
N LEU A 10 3.26 21.89 -29.58
CA LEU A 10 2.58 21.22 -28.48
C LEU A 10 3.24 21.51 -27.13
N LYS A 11 4.57 21.53 -27.06
CA LYS A 11 5.29 21.92 -25.84
C LYS A 11 4.96 23.36 -25.44
N LYS A 12 4.99 24.29 -26.39
CA LYS A 12 4.64 25.71 -26.17
C LYS A 12 3.18 25.87 -25.71
N ALA A 13 2.28 25.03 -26.21
CA ALA A 13 0.88 24.97 -25.77
C ALA A 13 0.69 24.31 -24.38
N GLY A 14 1.75 23.87 -23.72
CA GLY A 14 1.71 23.32 -22.37
C GLY A 14 1.60 21.79 -22.29
N LEU A 15 1.78 21.07 -23.40
CA LEU A 15 1.80 19.61 -23.37
C LEU A 15 3.03 19.11 -22.59
N THR A 16 2.80 18.29 -21.57
CA THR A 16 3.87 17.80 -20.67
C THR A 16 4.15 16.30 -20.81
N ALA A 17 3.23 15.53 -21.40
CA ALA A 17 3.40 14.11 -21.66
C ALA A 17 2.70 13.70 -22.97
N TYR A 18 3.28 12.73 -23.66
CA TYR A 18 2.80 12.17 -24.92
C TYR A 18 2.71 10.64 -24.80
N ASN A 19 1.52 10.09 -25.08
CA ASN A 19 1.29 8.65 -25.06
C ASN A 19 1.80 8.01 -26.36
N HIS A 20 2.70 7.04 -26.26
CA HIS A 20 3.30 6.38 -27.42
C HIS A 20 2.59 5.10 -27.86
N ASN A 21 1.90 4.40 -26.94
CA ASN A 21 1.14 3.18 -27.23
C ASN A 21 1.97 2.16 -28.05
N LEU A 22 3.28 2.02 -27.76
CA LEU A 22 4.18 1.01 -28.34
C LEU A 22 4.28 -0.15 -27.35
N ASP A 23 3.25 -1.00 -27.36
CA ASP A 23 3.12 -2.12 -26.41
C ASP A 23 3.38 -3.48 -27.08
N THR A 24 3.96 -3.47 -28.29
CA THR A 24 4.28 -4.66 -29.08
C THR A 24 5.69 -4.59 -29.66
N SER A 25 6.24 -5.72 -30.08
CA SER A 25 7.54 -5.77 -30.73
C SER A 25 7.47 -5.22 -32.15
N ARG A 26 8.62 -4.77 -32.66
CA ARG A 26 8.79 -4.30 -34.04
C ARG A 26 8.27 -5.30 -35.08
N GLU A 27 8.56 -6.59 -34.86
CA GLU A 27 8.16 -7.70 -35.74
C GLU A 27 6.65 -7.95 -35.72
N TYR A 28 5.99 -7.78 -34.58
CA TYR A 28 4.55 -8.01 -34.42
C TYR A 28 3.68 -6.79 -34.71
N CYS A 29 4.28 -5.59 -34.80
CA CYS A 29 3.56 -4.34 -35.05
C CYS A 29 2.68 -4.36 -36.30
N PRO A 30 3.12 -4.90 -37.47
CA PRO A 30 2.30 -4.92 -38.68
C PRO A 30 1.03 -5.78 -38.57
N ASN A 31 1.02 -6.76 -37.67
CA ASN A 31 -0.13 -7.67 -37.48
C ASN A 31 -1.24 -7.04 -36.62
N ILE A 32 -0.93 -5.97 -35.89
CA ILE A 32 -1.82 -5.35 -34.91
C ILE A 32 -2.20 -3.93 -35.35
N ILE A 33 -1.26 -3.22 -36.00
CA ILE A 33 -1.42 -1.81 -36.38
C ILE A 33 -1.18 -1.69 -37.88
N THR A 34 -2.24 -1.37 -38.61
CA THR A 34 -2.23 -1.22 -40.07
C THR A 34 -2.06 0.22 -40.54
N THR A 35 -2.21 1.20 -39.65
CA THR A 35 -2.26 2.63 -39.99
C THR A 35 -0.93 3.36 -39.86
N ARG A 36 0.09 2.71 -39.32
CA ARG A 36 1.41 3.28 -39.03
C ARG A 36 2.42 2.19 -38.71
N THR A 37 3.67 2.42 -39.06
CA THR A 37 4.78 1.50 -38.79
C THR A 37 5.40 1.74 -37.42
N TYR A 38 6.20 0.76 -36.96
CA TYR A 38 6.95 0.85 -35.72
C TYR A 38 8.02 1.96 -35.77
N ASP A 39 8.73 2.10 -36.89
CA ASP A 39 9.78 3.12 -37.08
C ASP A 39 9.24 4.54 -37.09
N GLU A 40 8.15 4.75 -37.81
CA GLU A 40 7.41 6.01 -37.79
C GLU A 40 7.09 6.45 -36.37
N ARG A 41 6.68 5.50 -35.51
CA ARG A 41 6.40 5.77 -34.10
C ARG A 41 7.66 6.09 -33.32
N LEU A 42 8.75 5.37 -33.50
CA LEU A 42 10.02 5.72 -32.86
C LEU A 42 10.49 7.12 -33.22
N GLU A 43 10.37 7.53 -34.49
CA GLU A 43 10.77 8.87 -34.91
C GLU A 43 9.89 9.96 -34.27
N THR A 44 8.58 9.71 -34.14
CA THR A 44 7.71 10.59 -33.36
C THR A 44 8.16 10.71 -31.90
N LEU A 45 8.57 9.61 -31.25
CA LEU A 45 9.05 9.68 -29.87
C LEU A 45 10.35 10.45 -29.72
N LYS A 46 11.22 10.36 -30.72
CA LYS A 46 12.43 11.16 -30.78
C LYS A 46 12.10 12.65 -30.86
N HIS A 47 11.22 13.06 -31.78
CA HIS A 47 10.77 14.46 -31.88
C HIS A 47 10.14 14.98 -30.58
N VAL A 48 9.28 14.18 -29.95
CA VAL A 48 8.63 14.52 -28.68
C VAL A 48 9.64 14.69 -27.55
N ARG A 49 10.63 13.79 -27.44
CA ARG A 49 11.70 13.91 -26.43
C ARG A 49 12.60 15.11 -26.69
N GLU A 50 12.98 15.36 -27.94
CA GLU A 50 13.77 16.53 -28.33
C GLU A 50 13.05 17.85 -28.00
N ALA A 51 11.72 17.89 -28.10
CA ALA A 51 10.90 19.02 -27.70
C ALA A 51 10.73 19.15 -26.16
N GLY A 52 11.32 18.26 -25.36
CA GLY A 52 11.24 18.28 -23.90
C GLY A 52 9.88 17.82 -23.35
N ILE A 53 9.17 16.95 -24.08
CA ILE A 53 7.90 16.34 -23.66
C ILE A 53 8.19 14.92 -23.16
N ASN A 54 7.59 14.52 -22.04
CA ASN A 54 7.75 13.17 -21.50
C ASN A 54 6.99 12.14 -22.33
N VAL A 55 7.49 10.91 -22.40
CA VAL A 55 6.90 9.82 -23.19
C VAL A 55 6.35 8.73 -22.26
N CYS A 56 5.13 8.25 -22.51
CA CYS A 56 4.39 7.33 -21.63
C CYS A 56 3.71 6.18 -22.43
N SER A 57 3.64 4.97 -21.87
CA SER A 57 3.07 3.76 -22.49
C SER A 57 1.60 3.49 -22.15
N GLY A 58 0.77 4.52 -21.99
CA GLY A 58 -0.69 4.31 -21.99
C GLY A 58 -1.39 4.02 -20.66
N ILE A 59 -1.06 4.78 -19.61
CA ILE A 59 -2.07 5.13 -18.61
C ILE A 59 -2.14 6.66 -18.53
N CYS A 60 -3.13 7.23 -19.23
CA CYS A 60 -3.62 8.58 -18.95
C CYS A 60 -4.61 8.50 -17.79
N LEU A 61 -4.12 8.19 -16.59
CA LEU A 61 -4.76 8.72 -15.39
C LEU A 61 -4.55 10.22 -15.45
N LYS A 62 -5.55 11.02 -15.05
CA LYS A 62 -5.31 12.42 -14.71
C LYS A 62 -4.08 12.43 -13.78
N ASN A 63 -2.97 12.96 -14.29
CA ASN A 63 -1.61 13.03 -13.73
C ASN A 63 -0.74 11.76 -13.71
N LYS A 64 0.17 11.73 -14.70
CA LYS A 64 1.57 11.23 -14.65
C LYS A 64 1.78 9.72 -14.48
N THR A 65 2.12 9.05 -15.57
CA THR A 65 3.00 7.87 -15.53
C THR A 65 4.44 8.30 -15.80
N CYS A 66 5.12 8.63 -14.71
CA CYS A 66 6.57 8.62 -14.56
C CYS A 66 6.80 8.08 -13.15
N HIS A 67 7.73 7.16 -12.95
CA HIS A 67 8.24 6.85 -11.61
C HIS A 67 8.95 8.09 -11.08
N SER A 68 8.18 8.98 -10.49
CA SER A 68 8.62 10.14 -9.76
C SER A 68 8.00 10.04 -8.36
N PRO A 69 8.49 10.78 -7.36
CA PRO A 69 7.89 10.86 -6.02
C PRO A 69 6.36 11.01 -6.04
N SER A 70 5.77 11.53 -7.13
CA SER A 70 4.32 11.63 -7.33
C SER A 70 3.56 10.29 -7.35
N PHE A 71 4.14 9.19 -7.85
CA PHE A 71 3.45 7.89 -7.88
C PHE A 71 3.36 7.29 -6.48
N LEU A 72 4.48 7.26 -5.75
CA LEU A 72 4.51 6.81 -4.37
C LEU A 72 3.61 7.68 -3.48
N GLN A 73 3.61 9.00 -3.70
CA GLN A 73 2.72 9.91 -3.00
C GLN A 73 1.24 9.68 -3.35
N TYR A 74 0.93 9.35 -4.62
CA TYR A 74 -0.42 9.03 -5.06
C TYR A 74 -0.91 7.72 -4.43
N CYS A 75 -0.10 6.65 -4.52
CA CYS A 75 -0.41 5.38 -3.89
C CYS A 75 -0.53 5.51 -2.37
N HIS A 76 0.34 6.30 -1.73
CA HIS A 76 0.23 6.63 -0.32
C HIS A 76 -1.10 7.34 -0.03
N ARG A 77 -1.42 8.42 -0.74
CA ARG A 77 -2.63 9.23 -0.49
C ARG A 77 -3.93 8.41 -0.59
N ASN A 78 -4.00 7.47 -1.53
CA ASN A 78 -5.22 6.64 -1.70
C ASN A 78 -5.36 5.52 -0.66
N LYS A 79 -4.32 5.23 0.12
CA LYS A 79 -4.36 4.20 1.17
C LYS A 79 -4.94 4.70 2.48
N TYR A 80 -4.90 6.01 2.73
CA TYR A 80 -5.40 6.60 3.97
C TYR A 80 -6.73 7.30 3.69
N PRO A 81 -7.77 7.06 4.50
CA PRO A 81 -8.98 7.84 4.39
C PRO A 81 -8.65 9.32 4.60
N SER A 82 -9.36 10.20 3.89
CA SER A 82 -9.22 11.64 4.05
C SER A 82 -9.80 12.05 5.42
N PHE A 83 -8.94 12.19 6.41
CA PHE A 83 -9.31 12.68 7.73
C PHE A 83 -8.94 14.15 7.86
N SER A 84 -9.84 14.95 8.43
CA SER A 84 -9.51 16.31 8.87
C SER A 84 -8.48 16.23 9.98
N SER A 85 -7.40 17.03 9.88
CA SER A 85 -6.34 17.10 10.88
C SER A 85 -6.94 17.23 12.29
N PRO A 86 -6.65 16.30 13.22
CA PRO A 86 -7.07 16.46 14.60
C PRO A 86 -6.18 17.51 15.27
N GLN A 87 -6.80 18.35 16.11
CA GLN A 87 -6.10 19.25 17.00
C GLN A 87 -5.35 18.44 18.07
N ASN A 88 -4.07 18.74 18.24
CA ASN A 88 -3.22 18.14 19.26
C ASN A 88 -3.78 18.39 20.66
N THR A 89 -4.25 17.33 21.31
CA THR A 89 -4.34 17.27 22.77
C THR A 89 -3.47 16.12 23.24
N MET A 90 -2.27 16.45 23.70
CA MET A 90 -1.41 15.51 24.42
C MET A 90 -2.06 15.23 25.77
N ALA A 91 -2.72 14.08 25.89
CA ALA A 91 -3.19 13.58 27.17
C ALA A 91 -2.09 12.73 27.80
N GLU A 92 -1.52 13.24 28.89
CA GLU A 92 -0.54 12.55 29.71
C GLU A 92 -1.27 11.48 30.55
N GLY A 93 -1.15 10.21 30.12
CA GLY A 93 -1.75 9.07 30.79
C GLY A 93 -1.51 7.78 30.00
N SER A 94 -1.45 6.63 30.67
CA SER A 94 -1.40 5.33 29.98
C SER A 94 -2.65 5.17 29.11
N PRO A 95 -2.52 4.84 27.81
CA PRO A 95 -3.66 4.71 26.90
C PRO A 95 -4.65 3.67 27.43
N LYS A 96 -5.93 4.03 27.51
CA LYS A 96 -7.02 3.20 28.04
C LYS A 96 -7.77 2.49 26.92
N SER A 97 -7.58 2.92 25.68
CA SER A 97 -8.24 2.38 24.49
C SER A 97 -7.29 2.36 23.30
N LEU A 98 -7.61 1.49 22.32
CA LEU A 98 -6.97 1.49 21.00
C LEU A 98 -7.00 2.88 20.33
N TYR A 99 -8.06 3.65 20.56
CA TYR A 99 -8.27 4.95 19.93
C TYR A 99 -7.42 6.08 20.54
N ASP A 100 -6.72 5.82 21.64
CA ASP A 100 -5.82 6.77 22.28
C ASP A 100 -4.41 6.75 21.65
N PHE A 101 -4.14 5.80 20.76
CA PHE A 101 -2.85 5.68 20.09
C PHE A 101 -2.79 6.53 18.82
N THR A 102 -1.65 7.17 18.63
CA THR A 102 -1.20 7.72 17.36
C THR A 102 -0.05 6.88 16.83
N VAL A 103 -0.16 6.45 15.57
CA VAL A 103 0.89 5.71 14.87
C VAL A 103 1.43 6.54 13.71
N LYS A 104 2.55 6.13 13.13
CA LYS A 104 3.11 6.80 11.95
C LYS A 104 2.78 6.01 10.69
N ASP A 105 2.29 6.71 9.67
CA ASP A 105 2.20 6.15 8.33
C ASP A 105 3.60 5.81 7.80
N ILE A 106 3.66 5.09 6.68
CA ILE A 106 4.93 4.68 6.07
C ILE A 106 5.80 5.85 5.57
N LEU A 107 5.29 7.07 5.50
CA LEU A 107 6.06 8.28 5.20
C LEU A 107 6.40 9.09 6.47
N GLY A 108 6.05 8.59 7.66
CA GLY A 108 6.34 9.20 8.96
C GLY A 108 5.29 10.18 9.48
N SER A 109 4.17 10.40 8.78
CA SER A 109 3.10 11.30 9.23
C SER A 109 2.27 10.65 10.33
N GLU A 110 1.85 11.44 11.32
CA GLU A 110 1.03 10.95 12.42
C GLU A 110 -0.40 10.63 11.97
N VAL A 111 -0.88 9.45 12.37
CA VAL A 111 -2.22 8.93 12.12
C VAL A 111 -2.83 8.47 13.44
N PRO A 112 -3.72 9.28 14.04
CA PRO A 112 -4.45 8.87 15.23
C PRO A 112 -5.39 7.71 14.91
N LEU A 113 -5.36 6.66 15.72
CA LEU A 113 -6.24 5.50 15.53
C LEU A 113 -7.70 5.83 15.81
N SER A 114 -7.98 6.92 16.53
CA SER A 114 -9.33 7.50 16.70
C SER A 114 -10.05 7.75 15.37
N ASN A 115 -9.30 7.99 14.29
CA ASN A 115 -9.83 8.15 12.93
C ASN A 115 -10.57 6.91 12.41
N TYR A 116 -10.27 5.73 12.95
CA TYR A 116 -10.89 4.46 12.56
C TYR A 116 -12.05 4.04 13.48
N ARG A 117 -12.55 4.95 14.33
CA ARG A 117 -13.67 4.67 15.23
C ARG A 117 -14.92 4.24 14.46
N GLY A 118 -15.58 3.20 14.95
CA GLY A 118 -16.79 2.64 14.33
C GLY A 118 -16.49 1.65 13.20
N LYS A 119 -15.22 1.42 12.86
CA LYS A 119 -14.81 0.35 11.95
C LYS A 119 -14.40 -0.91 12.71
N VAL A 120 -14.55 -2.05 12.06
CA VAL A 120 -13.88 -3.31 12.44
C VAL A 120 -12.45 -3.27 11.92
N LEU A 121 -11.47 -3.39 12.82
CA LEU A 121 -10.05 -3.29 12.48
C LEU A 121 -9.38 -4.67 12.45
N LEU A 122 -8.70 -4.98 11.34
CA LEU A 122 -7.71 -6.05 11.25
C LEU A 122 -6.31 -5.43 11.33
N ILE A 123 -5.67 -5.53 12.50
CA ILE A 123 -4.30 -5.04 12.70
C ILE A 123 -3.35 -6.20 12.45
N VAL A 124 -2.47 -6.08 11.44
CA VAL A 124 -1.64 -7.20 10.98
C VAL A 124 -0.19 -6.77 10.84
N ASN A 125 0.74 -7.59 11.35
CA ASN A 125 2.15 -7.40 11.03
C ASN A 125 2.47 -8.08 9.69
N VAL A 126 3.26 -7.44 8.83
CA VAL A 126 3.55 -7.95 7.47
C VAL A 126 5.06 -7.96 7.18
N ALA A 127 5.44 -8.75 6.16
CA ALA A 127 6.81 -8.83 5.65
C ALA A 127 6.80 -9.02 4.12
N SER A 128 7.72 -8.40 3.40
CA SER A 128 7.77 -8.40 1.92
C SER A 128 8.58 -9.56 1.33
N LYS A 129 9.46 -10.21 2.12
CA LYS A 129 10.36 -11.29 1.67
C LYS A 129 10.08 -12.63 2.37
N CYS A 130 8.88 -12.86 2.87
CA CYS A 130 8.47 -14.17 3.38
C CYS A 130 8.09 -15.09 2.21
N GLY A 131 8.38 -16.40 2.31
CA GLY A 131 7.95 -17.40 1.32
C GLY A 131 6.42 -17.50 1.18
N LEU A 132 5.67 -16.92 2.12
CA LEU A 132 4.21 -16.87 2.12
C LEU A 132 3.67 -15.46 1.84
N THR A 133 4.54 -14.46 1.62
CA THR A 133 4.11 -13.08 1.40
C THR A 133 3.10 -12.95 0.26
N ASP A 134 3.32 -13.64 -0.87
CA ASP A 134 2.43 -13.54 -2.02
C ASP A 134 1.02 -14.06 -1.72
N SER A 135 0.88 -15.19 -1.01
CA SER A 135 -0.43 -15.68 -0.58
C SER A 135 -1.09 -14.71 0.40
N ASN A 136 -0.32 -14.14 1.32
CA ASN A 136 -0.87 -13.31 2.39
C ASN A 136 -1.45 -12.02 1.85
N TYR A 137 -0.68 -11.31 1.03
CA TYR A 137 -1.17 -10.07 0.42
C TYR A 137 -2.35 -10.35 -0.51
N LYS A 138 -2.35 -11.47 -1.22
CA LYS A 138 -3.49 -11.87 -2.05
C LYS A 138 -4.76 -12.09 -1.20
N GLU A 139 -4.64 -12.84 -0.11
CA GLU A 139 -5.76 -13.09 0.81
C GLU A 139 -6.28 -11.80 1.46
N LEU A 140 -5.37 -10.93 1.94
CA LEU A 140 -5.72 -9.64 2.53
C LEU A 140 -6.39 -8.72 1.50
N ASN A 141 -5.92 -8.69 0.26
CA ASN A 141 -6.53 -7.90 -0.81
C ASN A 141 -7.95 -8.40 -1.12
N VAL A 142 -8.16 -9.73 -1.21
CA VAL A 142 -9.50 -10.32 -1.42
C VAL A 142 -10.44 -9.95 -0.28
N LEU A 143 -9.97 -10.04 0.96
CA LEU A 143 -10.75 -9.67 2.13
C LEU A 143 -11.09 -8.17 2.13
N TYR A 144 -10.11 -7.32 1.87
CA TYR A 144 -10.27 -5.89 1.88
C TYR A 144 -11.24 -5.42 0.78
N GLU A 145 -11.09 -5.93 -0.45
CA GLU A 145 -11.99 -5.62 -1.56
C GLU A 145 -13.45 -5.93 -1.23
N LYS A 146 -13.68 -7.03 -0.52
CA LYS A 146 -15.03 -7.48 -0.15
C LYS A 146 -15.68 -6.61 0.92
N TYR A 147 -14.91 -6.06 1.87
CA TYR A 147 -15.44 -5.45 3.09
C TYR A 147 -15.06 -3.98 3.32
N LYS A 148 -14.16 -3.38 2.55
CA LYS A 148 -13.67 -2.00 2.76
C LYS A 148 -14.80 -0.95 2.86
N ASP A 149 -15.86 -1.14 2.08
CA ASP A 149 -17.04 -0.25 2.07
C ASP A 149 -18.12 -0.62 3.10
N GLN A 150 -17.88 -1.64 3.94
CA GLN A 150 -18.79 -2.16 4.95
C GLN A 150 -18.30 -1.90 6.38
N GLY A 151 -17.52 -0.83 6.58
CA GLY A 151 -16.97 -0.48 7.88
C GLY A 151 -15.82 -1.38 8.34
N PHE A 152 -15.10 -2.01 7.43
CA PHE A 152 -13.90 -2.81 7.73
C PHE A 152 -12.63 -2.08 7.26
N GLU A 153 -11.54 -2.27 7.99
CA GLU A 153 -10.25 -1.68 7.65
C GLU A 153 -9.09 -2.60 8.05
N ILE A 154 -8.05 -2.67 7.20
CA ILE A 154 -6.81 -3.39 7.50
C ILE A 154 -5.71 -2.38 7.81
N LEU A 155 -5.07 -2.53 8.96
CA LEU A 155 -3.91 -1.72 9.37
C LEU A 155 -2.66 -2.59 9.33
N ALA A 156 -1.86 -2.45 8.26
CA ALA A 156 -0.67 -3.28 8.05
C ALA A 156 0.61 -2.62 8.60
N PHE A 157 1.33 -3.31 9.47
CA PHE A 157 2.56 -2.86 10.11
C PHE A 157 3.74 -3.73 9.67
N PRO A 158 4.63 -3.25 8.78
CA PRO A 158 5.82 -3.99 8.40
C PRO A 158 6.69 -4.32 9.62
N CYS A 159 7.26 -5.52 9.69
CA CYS A 159 8.11 -5.93 10.81
C CYS A 159 9.25 -6.86 10.37
N ASN A 160 10.47 -6.55 10.80
CA ASN A 160 11.66 -7.32 10.43
C ASN A 160 12.10 -8.37 11.47
N GLN A 161 11.40 -8.48 12.60
CA GLN A 161 11.79 -9.36 13.72
C GLN A 161 11.56 -10.85 13.45
N PHE A 162 10.97 -11.20 12.31
CA PHE A 162 10.65 -12.56 11.91
C PHE A 162 11.56 -12.98 10.75
N LEU A 163 12.61 -13.73 11.08
CA LEU A 163 13.58 -14.25 10.11
C LEU A 163 14.19 -13.18 9.17
N TRP A 164 14.23 -11.91 9.61
CA TRP A 164 14.77 -10.79 8.84
C TRP A 164 14.11 -10.61 7.46
N GLN A 165 12.81 -10.90 7.37
CA GLN A 165 12.04 -10.91 6.11
C GLN A 165 11.51 -9.55 5.67
N GLU A 166 11.81 -8.47 6.39
CA GLU A 166 11.48 -7.09 6.02
C GLU A 166 12.68 -6.13 6.17
N PRO A 167 13.81 -6.41 5.48
CA PRO A 167 15.05 -5.68 5.66
C PRO A 167 14.99 -4.27 5.07
N GLY A 168 14.08 -4.02 4.12
CA GLY A 168 14.05 -2.78 3.34
C GLY A 168 13.62 -1.53 4.14
N THR A 169 13.88 -0.36 3.58
CA THR A 169 13.41 0.92 4.15
C THR A 169 11.91 1.09 3.95
N ASN A 170 11.30 2.08 4.63
CA ASN A 170 9.88 2.38 4.45
C ASN A 170 9.54 2.71 2.99
N GLU A 171 10.41 3.38 2.27
CA GLU A 171 10.25 3.71 0.84
C GLU A 171 10.28 2.45 -0.04
N GLU A 172 11.20 1.54 0.22
CA GLU A 172 11.31 0.26 -0.50
C GLU A 172 10.10 -0.64 -0.23
N ILE A 173 9.63 -0.66 1.01
CA ILE A 173 8.42 -1.36 1.41
C ILE A 173 7.24 -0.75 0.67
N LEU A 174 7.05 0.57 0.74
CA LEU A 174 5.97 1.28 0.05
C LEU A 174 5.96 0.97 -1.45
N GLN A 175 7.13 1.03 -2.10
CA GLN A 175 7.27 0.68 -3.51
C GLN A 175 6.82 -0.76 -3.76
N THR A 176 7.23 -1.72 -2.94
CA THR A 176 6.87 -3.13 -3.08
C THR A 176 5.37 -3.35 -2.89
N VAL A 177 4.74 -2.81 -1.84
CA VAL A 177 3.28 -2.95 -1.65
C VAL A 177 2.46 -2.27 -2.73
N CYS A 178 2.94 -1.17 -3.30
CA CYS A 178 2.23 -0.47 -4.37
C CYS A 178 2.36 -1.17 -5.73
N THR A 179 3.55 -1.67 -6.05
CA THR A 179 3.83 -2.21 -7.40
C THR A 179 3.58 -3.71 -7.51
N ARG A 180 4.13 -4.49 -6.57
CA ARG A 180 4.04 -5.96 -6.60
C ARG A 180 2.70 -6.43 -6.06
N PHE A 181 2.35 -5.98 -4.86
CA PHE A 181 1.16 -6.49 -4.16
C PHE A 181 -0.11 -5.71 -4.48
N LYS A 182 0.00 -4.50 -5.03
CA LYS A 182 -1.13 -3.60 -5.34
C LYS A 182 -2.11 -3.49 -4.16
N ALA A 183 -1.58 -3.48 -2.94
CA ALA A 183 -2.41 -3.40 -1.74
C ALA A 183 -3.15 -2.06 -1.73
N GLU A 184 -4.42 -2.04 -1.33
CA GLU A 184 -5.21 -0.79 -1.24
C GLU A 184 -5.35 -0.28 0.20
N PHE A 185 -5.15 -1.15 1.19
CA PHE A 185 -5.24 -0.80 2.60
C PHE A 185 -4.03 0.01 3.13
N PRO A 186 -4.20 0.75 4.25
CA PRO A 186 -3.14 1.44 4.96
C PRO A 186 -1.94 0.54 5.31
N VAL A 187 -0.72 1.05 5.05
CA VAL A 187 0.54 0.40 5.43
C VAL A 187 1.38 1.41 6.20
N PHE A 188 1.65 1.14 7.48
CA PHE A 188 2.30 2.05 8.41
C PHE A 188 3.83 1.93 8.38
N GLU A 189 4.50 2.77 9.17
CA GLU A 189 5.94 2.66 9.39
C GLU A 189 6.33 1.27 9.92
N LYS A 190 7.52 0.81 9.53
CA LYS A 190 8.09 -0.43 10.04
C LYS A 190 8.30 -0.35 11.54
N VAL A 191 7.78 -1.31 12.29
CA VAL A 191 7.85 -1.34 13.76
C VAL A 191 8.36 -2.68 14.29
N ASP A 192 8.95 -2.60 15.48
CA ASP A 192 9.16 -3.78 16.31
C ASP A 192 7.85 -4.12 17.02
N VAL A 193 7.50 -5.41 17.01
CA VAL A 193 6.30 -5.93 17.67
C VAL A 193 6.65 -6.68 18.96
N ASN A 194 7.91 -7.07 19.14
CA ASN A 194 8.47 -7.82 20.26
C ASN A 194 9.61 -7.08 20.97
N GLY A 195 9.86 -7.49 22.23
CA GLY A 195 10.95 -7.00 23.05
C GLY A 195 10.70 -5.60 23.61
N ASP A 196 11.74 -5.04 24.23
CA ASP A 196 11.65 -3.75 24.93
C ASP A 196 11.37 -2.58 23.97
N LYS A 197 11.82 -2.72 22.72
CA LYS A 197 11.61 -1.75 21.64
C LYS A 197 10.26 -1.92 20.92
N ALA A 198 9.42 -2.87 21.34
CA ALA A 198 8.11 -3.04 20.73
C ALA A 198 7.28 -1.75 20.77
N ALA A 199 6.60 -1.45 19.67
CA ALA A 199 5.73 -0.30 19.55
C ALA A 199 4.67 -0.30 20.68
N PRO A 200 4.35 0.86 21.27
CA PRO A 200 3.37 0.96 22.36
C PRO A 200 2.03 0.32 22.04
N LEU A 201 1.56 0.48 20.79
CA LEU A 201 0.36 -0.18 20.29
C LEU A 201 0.43 -1.71 20.45
N TYR A 202 1.52 -2.34 20.00
CA TYR A 202 1.68 -3.79 20.11
C TYR A 202 1.86 -4.27 21.55
N LYS A 203 2.44 -3.46 22.44
CA LYS A 203 2.48 -3.77 23.87
C LYS A 203 1.07 -3.79 24.47
N PHE A 204 0.24 -2.80 24.16
CA PHE A 204 -1.15 -2.71 24.58
C PHE A 204 -2.00 -3.85 24.02
N LEU A 205 -1.90 -4.13 22.73
CA LEU A 205 -2.64 -5.24 22.09
C LEU A 205 -2.30 -6.61 22.70
N LYS A 206 -1.06 -6.78 23.21
CA LYS A 206 -0.67 -7.97 23.96
C LYS A 206 -1.26 -8.01 25.37
N SER A 207 -1.29 -6.88 26.07
CA SER A 207 -1.79 -6.83 27.46
C SER A 207 -3.30 -7.09 27.54
N GLU A 208 -4.08 -6.61 26.56
CA GLU A 208 -5.53 -6.83 26.47
C GLU A 208 -5.90 -8.32 26.32
N LYS A 209 -4.94 -9.20 25.97
CA LYS A 209 -5.21 -10.62 25.71
C LYS A 209 -5.36 -11.48 26.96
N GLY A 210 -4.90 -11.03 28.13
CA GLY A 210 -5.00 -11.78 29.39
C GLY A 210 -4.50 -13.23 29.29
N GLY A 211 -3.18 -13.47 29.37
CA GLY A 211 -2.64 -14.84 29.37
C GLY A 211 -1.22 -14.95 29.90
N PHE A 212 -1.07 -15.66 31.03
CA PHE A 212 0.14 -15.88 31.83
C PHE A 212 1.22 -16.79 31.17
N LEU A 213 1.18 -16.99 29.85
CA LEU A 213 2.07 -17.91 29.12
C LEU A 213 2.72 -17.23 27.91
N GLY A 214 3.83 -16.53 28.18
CA GLY A 214 4.83 -16.12 27.18
C GLY A 214 4.47 -14.91 26.30
N ASN A 215 4.89 -13.71 26.72
CA ASN A 215 4.72 -12.41 26.06
C ASN A 215 5.52 -12.22 24.74
N VAL A 216 5.78 -13.30 24.00
CA VAL A 216 6.56 -13.29 22.75
C VAL A 216 5.63 -13.54 21.57
N ILE A 217 5.61 -12.65 20.58
CA ILE A 217 4.99 -12.94 19.28
C ILE A 217 5.88 -13.97 18.61
N LYS A 218 5.43 -15.22 18.59
CA LYS A 218 6.21 -16.35 18.04
C LYS A 218 6.18 -16.39 16.50
N HIS A 219 5.13 -15.86 15.87
CA HIS A 219 4.95 -15.50 14.45
C HIS A 219 3.45 -15.15 14.25
N HIS A 220 3.12 -14.14 13.42
CA HIS A 220 1.82 -13.64 12.87
C HIS A 220 0.47 -13.88 13.62
N ARG A 221 0.42 -14.43 14.83
CA ARG A 221 -0.79 -15.05 15.39
C ARG A 221 -1.41 -14.24 16.51
N PHE A 222 -2.59 -13.64 16.28
CA PHE A 222 -3.45 -13.14 17.37
C PHE A 222 -4.95 -13.11 17.03
N SER A 223 -5.80 -13.73 17.84
CA SER A 223 -7.26 -13.53 17.78
C SER A 223 -7.68 -12.79 19.02
N LEU A 224 -8.40 -11.66 18.88
CA LEU A 224 -9.16 -11.03 19.95
C LEU A 224 -10.56 -10.62 19.45
N ARG A 225 -11.50 -10.59 20.39
CA ARG A 225 -12.93 -10.32 20.19
C ARG A 225 -13.24 -8.90 20.66
N LYS A 226 -14.17 -8.29 19.91
CA LYS A 226 -14.77 -6.96 20.04
C LYS A 226 -13.84 -5.84 19.52
N THR A 227 -14.01 -5.55 18.23
CA THR A 227 -13.49 -4.41 17.46
C THR A 227 -12.07 -4.49 16.90
N TYR A 228 -11.20 -5.40 17.39
CA TYR A 228 -9.87 -5.62 16.80
C TYR A 228 -9.46 -7.10 16.84
N LYS A 229 -9.10 -7.67 15.68
CA LYS A 229 -8.55 -9.03 15.54
C LYS A 229 -7.19 -8.93 14.87
N ILE A 230 -6.19 -9.68 15.32
CA ILE A 230 -4.78 -9.55 14.89
C ILE A 230 -4.28 -10.89 14.29
N CYS A 231 -5.00 -11.53 13.37
CA CYS A 231 -4.71 -12.94 13.03
C CYS A 231 -4.01 -13.07 11.68
N TRP A 232 -2.88 -13.77 11.63
CA TRP A 232 -2.53 -14.64 10.51
C TRP A 232 -1.61 -15.81 10.94
N ASP A 233 -2.03 -17.07 10.80
CA ASP A 233 -1.15 -18.22 11.05
C ASP A 233 -0.79 -18.86 9.70
N PRO A 234 0.49 -18.82 9.26
CA PRO A 234 0.90 -19.43 8.01
C PRO A 234 0.69 -20.95 7.92
N LEU A 235 0.53 -21.63 9.06
CA LEU A 235 0.43 -23.09 9.14
C LEU A 235 -1.02 -23.59 9.20
N GLU A 236 -2.01 -22.70 9.29
CA GLU A 236 -3.43 -23.06 9.26
C GLU A 236 -4.06 -22.55 7.96
N HIS A 237 -4.25 -23.43 6.96
CA HIS A 237 -5.02 -23.19 5.72
C HIS A 237 -6.51 -22.76 5.94
N ARG A 238 -6.90 -22.36 7.15
CA ARG A 238 -8.26 -21.91 7.55
C ARG A 238 -8.31 -20.46 8.03
N GLY A 239 -7.29 -19.64 7.73
CA GLY A 239 -7.18 -18.26 8.21
C GLY A 239 -8.32 -17.34 7.74
N LEU A 240 -8.55 -17.25 6.44
CA LEU A 240 -9.54 -16.32 5.85
C LEU A 240 -10.99 -16.58 6.32
N LEU A 241 -11.46 -17.83 6.27
CA LEU A 241 -12.83 -18.17 6.66
C LEU A 241 -13.13 -17.79 8.12
N LYS A 242 -12.18 -18.05 9.04
CA LYS A 242 -12.30 -17.64 10.44
C LYS A 242 -12.29 -16.11 10.62
N ILE A 243 -11.66 -15.36 9.71
CA ILE A 243 -11.67 -13.89 9.73
C ILE A 243 -13.00 -13.37 9.18
N GLU A 244 -13.47 -13.90 8.05
CA GLU A 244 -14.78 -13.55 7.47
C GLU A 244 -15.95 -13.79 8.43
N ASP A 245 -15.97 -14.95 9.09
CA ASP A 245 -16.99 -15.28 10.10
C ASP A 245 -16.99 -14.28 11.26
N SER A 246 -15.81 -13.73 11.60
CA SER A 246 -15.69 -12.73 12.66
C SER A 246 -16.11 -11.34 12.20
N ILE A 247 -15.86 -10.97 10.94
CA ILE A 247 -16.32 -9.69 10.37
C ILE A 247 -17.85 -9.68 10.29
N ARG A 248 -18.48 -10.80 9.92
CA ARG A 248 -19.95 -10.93 9.81
C ARG A 248 -20.70 -10.94 11.14
N GLN A 249 -20.00 -11.12 12.27
CA GLN A 249 -20.61 -11.22 13.60
C GLN A 249 -20.64 -9.89 14.38
N VAL A 250 -20.14 -8.81 13.78
CA VAL A 250 -20.13 -7.45 14.35
C VAL A 250 -21.09 -6.59 13.56
#